data_AF-A0A3S3RVT2-F1
#
_entry.id   AF-A0A3S3RVT2-F1
#
_cell.length_a   1.000
_cell.length_b   1.000
_cell.length_c   1.000
_cell.angle_alpha   90.00
_cell.angle_beta   90.00
_cell.angle_gamma   90.00
#
_symmetry.space_group_name_H-M   'P 1'
#
loop_
_entity.id
_entity.type
_entity.pdbx_description
1 polymer ?
#
loop_
_entity_poly.entity_id
_entity_poly.type
_entity_poly.pdbx_seq_one_letter_code
_entity_poly.pdbx_strand_id
1 'polypeptide(L)'
;MPWCQQLTHRDFCHEARIQRQAGHADWPAWRAYADAFDAELLIRCGDPKHGLAVMYSALTKLRAAGFVLYDMAFRGVVAAGLVAVGDNVGAAAELDLALAQCAKTGEGWCLPELQRIRAELYAAVGERDAGKRPAAASF
;
A
#
# COMPACT_ATOMS: atom_id res chain seq x y z
N MET A 1 3.61 9.69 21.22
CA MET A 1 4.26 10.11 19.96
C MET A 1 3.24 10.94 19.15
N PRO A 2 3.32 12.28 19.09
CA PRO A 2 2.21 13.12 18.64
C PRO A 2 2.09 13.27 17.10
N TRP A 3 2.93 12.62 16.31
CA TRP A 3 2.95 12.78 14.85
C TRP A 3 1.80 12.07 14.13
N CYS A 4 1.00 11.25 14.82
CA CYS A 4 -0.16 10.55 14.25
C CYS A 4 -1.47 11.39 14.30
N GLN A 5 -1.47 12.56 14.94
CA GLN A 5 -2.67 13.40 15.11
C GLN A 5 -2.68 14.69 14.28
N GLN A 6 -1.73 14.88 13.36
CA GLN A 6 -1.60 16.12 12.58
C GLN A 6 -1.95 16.01 11.09
N LEU A 7 -2.54 14.90 10.64
CA LEU A 7 -3.25 14.87 9.35
C LEU A 7 -4.69 15.33 9.58
N THR A 8 -4.86 16.63 9.77
CA THR A 8 -6.21 17.21 9.77
C THR A 8 -6.73 17.28 8.34
N HIS A 9 -8.04 17.09 8.18
CA HIS A 9 -8.89 17.12 6.99
C HIS A 9 -8.56 18.15 5.88
N ARG A 10 -7.63 19.09 6.07
CA ARG A 10 -7.22 20.12 5.09
C ARG A 10 -6.14 19.69 4.10
N ASP A 11 -5.36 18.65 4.39
CA ASP A 11 -4.36 18.13 3.43
C ASP A 11 -4.99 17.23 2.34
N PHE A 12 -6.27 16.85 2.51
CA PHE A 12 -7.11 16.12 1.55
C PHE A 12 -7.35 16.85 0.21
N CYS A 13 -6.95 18.11 0.08
CA CYS A 13 -7.25 18.95 -1.09
C CYS A 13 -6.29 18.75 -2.30
N HIS A 14 -5.31 17.84 -2.23
CA HIS A 14 -4.43 17.55 -3.37
C HIS A 14 -5.02 16.48 -4.32
N GLU A 15 -5.72 15.44 -3.80
CA GLU A 15 -6.31 14.35 -4.61
C GLU A 15 -7.56 14.75 -5.39
N ALA A 16 -8.44 15.55 -4.78
CA ALA A 16 -9.62 16.09 -5.48
C ALA A 16 -9.22 16.89 -6.73
N ARG A 17 -7.97 17.35 -6.84
CA ARG A 17 -7.44 18.09 -7.98
C ARG A 17 -7.05 17.17 -9.16
N ILE A 18 -6.55 15.95 -8.92
CA ILE A 18 -6.25 14.98 -9.98
C ILE A 18 -7.56 14.54 -10.66
N GLN A 19 -8.57 14.16 -9.88
CA GLN A 19 -9.90 13.80 -10.39
C GLN A 19 -10.57 14.97 -11.15
N ARG A 20 -10.42 16.21 -10.67
CA ARG A 20 -11.00 17.42 -11.28
C ARG A 20 -10.29 17.85 -12.58
N GLN A 21 -9.02 17.48 -12.78
CA GLN A 21 -8.30 17.71 -14.05
C GLN A 21 -8.42 16.53 -15.03
N ALA A 22 -8.70 15.32 -14.54
CA ALA A 22 -8.99 14.13 -15.35
C ALA A 22 -10.37 14.17 -16.06
N GLY A 23 -11.04 15.33 -16.05
CA GLY A 23 -12.24 15.63 -16.84
C GLY A 23 -11.99 15.73 -18.35
N HIS A 24 -10.72 15.70 -18.80
CA HIS A 24 -10.39 15.42 -20.19
C HIS A 24 -10.35 13.90 -20.38
N ALA A 25 -11.37 13.36 -21.06
CA ALA A 25 -11.62 11.94 -21.29
C ALA A 25 -10.51 11.18 -22.03
N ASP A 26 -9.40 11.82 -22.37
CA ASP A 26 -8.43 11.30 -23.32
C ASP A 26 -7.37 10.39 -22.72
N TRP A 27 -7.14 10.40 -21.38
CA TRP A 27 -6.02 9.62 -20.79
C TRP A 27 -6.42 8.65 -19.66
N PRO A 28 -6.90 7.44 -20.01
CA PRO A 28 -7.30 6.40 -19.04
C PRO A 28 -6.23 6.00 -18.02
N ALA A 29 -4.95 6.08 -18.38
CA ALA A 29 -3.84 5.74 -17.49
C ALA A 29 -3.72 6.71 -16.31
N TRP A 30 -3.90 8.02 -16.52
CA TRP A 30 -3.84 9.01 -15.44
C TRP A 30 -5.02 8.90 -14.48
N ARG A 31 -6.20 8.50 -14.98
CA ARG A 31 -7.34 8.14 -14.12
C ARG A 31 -7.02 6.91 -13.27
N ALA A 32 -6.37 5.90 -13.85
CA ALA A 32 -5.96 4.72 -13.08
C ALA A 32 -4.89 5.06 -12.03
N TYR A 33 -3.99 6.00 -12.29
CA TYR A 33 -3.09 6.53 -11.25
C TYR A 33 -3.86 7.24 -10.13
N ALA A 34 -4.84 8.08 -10.47
CA ALA A 34 -5.69 8.73 -9.47
C ALA A 34 -6.39 7.71 -8.57
N ASP A 35 -7.01 6.70 -9.18
CA ASP A 35 -7.67 5.60 -8.46
C ASP A 35 -6.68 4.86 -7.52
N ALA A 36 -5.43 4.68 -7.93
CA ALA A 36 -4.41 4.02 -7.11
C ALA A 36 -3.98 4.87 -5.90
N PHE A 37 -3.84 6.19 -6.06
CA PHE A 37 -3.55 7.08 -4.93
C PHE A 37 -4.75 7.19 -3.96
N ASP A 38 -5.98 7.31 -4.49
CA ASP A 38 -7.20 7.28 -3.68
C ASP A 38 -7.28 5.98 -2.86
N ALA A 39 -6.86 4.85 -3.44
CA ALA A 39 -6.77 3.57 -2.75
C ALA A 39 -5.71 3.53 -1.64
N GLU A 40 -4.55 4.15 -1.84
CA GLU A 40 -3.53 4.31 -0.79
C GLU A 40 -4.10 5.08 0.40
N LEU A 41 -4.82 6.17 0.15
CA LEU A 41 -5.48 6.92 1.21
C LEU A 41 -6.50 6.08 1.97
N LEU A 42 -7.37 5.35 1.27
CA LEU A 42 -8.34 4.47 1.91
C LEU A 42 -7.66 3.48 2.86
N ILE A 43 -6.54 2.89 2.45
CA ILE A 43 -5.74 1.99 3.30
C ILE A 43 -5.19 2.73 4.52
N ARG A 44 -4.59 3.90 4.33
CA ARG A 44 -3.97 4.69 5.40
C ARG A 44 -4.97 5.28 6.39
N CYS A 45 -6.19 5.55 5.93
CA CYS A 45 -7.26 6.14 6.74
C CYS A 45 -8.16 5.09 7.44
N GLY A 46 -7.80 3.81 7.39
CA GLY A 46 -8.47 2.76 8.16
C GLY A 46 -9.59 2.03 7.42
N ASP A 47 -9.69 2.18 6.09
CA ASP A 47 -10.54 1.34 5.23
C ASP A 47 -9.70 0.50 4.24
N PRO A 48 -8.85 -0.42 4.75
CA PRO A 48 -7.94 -1.18 3.92
C PRO A 48 -8.65 -2.17 2.99
N LYS A 49 -9.84 -2.67 3.34
CA LYS A 49 -10.58 -3.61 2.47
C LYS A 49 -11.05 -2.93 1.19
N HIS A 50 -11.65 -1.75 1.32
CA HIS A 50 -12.08 -0.97 0.17
C HIS A 50 -10.88 -0.47 -0.64
N GLY A 51 -9.86 0.07 0.05
CA GLY A 51 -8.64 0.53 -0.62
C GLY A 51 -7.96 -0.59 -1.42
N LEU A 52 -7.84 -1.81 -0.88
CA LEU A 52 -7.30 -2.95 -1.63
C LEU A 52 -8.11 -3.25 -2.91
N ALA A 53 -9.44 -3.24 -2.82
CA ALA A 53 -10.30 -3.49 -3.98
C ALA A 53 -10.08 -2.44 -5.09
N VAL A 54 -9.99 -1.16 -4.72
CA VAL A 54 -9.71 -0.07 -5.66
C VAL A 54 -8.30 -0.18 -6.23
N MET A 55 -7.30 -0.45 -5.39
CA MET A 55 -5.90 -0.60 -5.78
C MET A 55 -5.71 -1.72 -6.82
N TYR A 56 -6.30 -2.90 -6.59
CA TYR A 56 -6.20 -4.01 -7.54
C TYR A 56 -6.83 -3.68 -8.89
N SER A 57 -7.96 -2.97 -8.90
CA SER A 57 -8.59 -2.49 -10.14
C SER A 57 -7.67 -1.51 -10.88
N ALA A 58 -7.14 -0.52 -10.17
CA ALA A 58 -6.24 0.50 -10.71
C ALA A 58 -4.95 -0.11 -11.30
N LEU A 59 -4.30 -0.98 -10.55
CA LEU A 59 -3.10 -1.70 -10.99
C LEU A 59 -3.33 -2.56 -12.23
N THR A 60 -4.50 -3.21 -12.32
CA THR A 60 -4.88 -3.98 -13.51
C THR A 60 -4.95 -3.08 -14.76
N LYS A 61 -5.58 -1.91 -14.65
CA LYS A 61 -5.67 -0.92 -15.74
C LYS A 61 -4.29 -0.38 -16.12
N LEU A 62 -3.46 0.01 -15.15
CA LEU A 62 -2.12 0.55 -15.38
C LEU A 62 -1.21 -0.46 -16.09
N ARG A 63 -1.19 -1.72 -15.63
CA ARG A 63 -0.41 -2.78 -16.25
C ARG A 63 -0.88 -3.11 -17.66
N ALA A 64 -2.19 -3.18 -17.90
CA ALA A 64 -2.73 -3.39 -19.24
C ALA A 64 -2.34 -2.27 -20.22
N ALA A 65 -2.16 -1.05 -19.72
CA ALA A 65 -1.70 0.09 -20.51
C ALA A 65 -0.16 0.23 -20.58
N GLY A 66 0.61 -0.64 -19.93
CA GLY A 66 2.08 -0.59 -19.90
C GLY A 66 2.68 0.45 -18.96
N PHE A 67 1.87 1.10 -18.10
CA PHE A 67 2.31 2.13 -17.16
C PHE A 67 2.82 1.51 -15.85
N VAL A 68 4.08 1.08 -15.86
CA VAL A 68 4.69 0.31 -14.76
C VAL A 68 5.50 1.13 -13.76
N LEU A 69 5.64 2.45 -13.97
CA LEU A 69 6.53 3.31 -13.17
C LEU A 69 6.32 3.18 -11.64
N TYR A 70 5.08 3.08 -11.18
CA TYR A 70 4.74 2.96 -9.76
C TYR A 70 4.34 1.53 -9.34
N ASP A 71 4.47 0.52 -10.22
CA ASP A 71 3.98 -0.84 -9.91
C ASP A 71 4.60 -1.34 -8.59
N MET A 72 5.90 -1.09 -8.36
CA MET A 72 6.58 -1.54 -7.14
C MET A 72 6.14 -0.77 -5.90
N ALA A 73 5.96 0.54 -5.99
CA ALA A 73 5.46 1.33 -4.85
C ALA A 73 4.02 0.96 -4.49
N PHE A 74 3.15 0.78 -5.48
CA PHE A 74 1.77 0.35 -5.24
C PHE A 74 1.68 -1.08 -4.72
N ARG A 75 2.60 -1.98 -5.08
CA ARG A 75 2.72 -3.29 -4.41
C ARG A 75 3.07 -3.15 -2.94
N GLY A 76 3.92 -2.19 -2.57
CA GLY A 76 4.15 -1.81 -1.17
C GLY A 76 2.85 -1.41 -0.47
N VAL A 77 2.05 -0.54 -1.11
CA VAL A 77 0.74 -0.13 -0.58
C VAL A 77 -0.21 -1.32 -0.42
N VAL A 78 -0.27 -2.22 -1.41
CA VAL A 78 -1.04 -3.48 -1.29
C VAL A 78 -0.56 -4.30 -0.10
N ALA A 79 0.75 -4.47 0.07
CA ALA A 79 1.30 -5.20 1.21
C ALA A 79 0.91 -4.57 2.56
N ALA A 80 0.97 -3.23 2.68
CA ALA A 80 0.51 -2.52 3.87
C ALA A 80 -0.98 -2.74 4.15
N GLY A 81 -1.82 -2.69 3.10
CA GLY A 81 -3.25 -3.00 3.20
C GLY A 81 -3.51 -4.45 3.64
N LEU A 82 -2.74 -5.40 3.11
CA LEU A 82 -2.81 -6.82 3.47
C LEU A 82 -2.42 -7.06 4.94
N VAL A 83 -1.38 -6.41 5.43
CA VAL A 83 -1.04 -6.41 6.87
C VAL A 83 -2.20 -5.89 7.70
N ALA A 84 -2.82 -4.77 7.30
CA ALA A 84 -3.93 -4.16 8.02
C ALA A 84 -5.19 -5.04 8.10
N VAL A 85 -5.48 -5.85 7.07
CA VAL A 85 -6.56 -6.85 7.11
C VAL A 85 -6.12 -8.19 7.69
N GLY A 86 -4.84 -8.32 8.03
CA GLY A 86 -4.27 -9.47 8.69
C GLY A 86 -3.81 -10.60 7.77
N ASP A 87 -3.79 -10.39 6.47
CA ASP A 87 -3.22 -11.31 5.49
C ASP A 87 -1.70 -11.11 5.36
N ASN A 88 -0.98 -11.55 6.39
CA ASN A 88 0.47 -11.41 6.46
C ASN A 88 1.20 -12.25 5.39
N VAL A 89 0.58 -13.34 4.92
CA VAL A 89 1.15 -14.21 3.88
C VAL A 89 1.09 -13.51 2.53
N GLY A 90 -0.07 -12.95 2.17
CA GLY A 90 -0.22 -12.14 0.97
C GLY A 90 0.69 -10.91 1.00
N ALA A 91 0.79 -10.23 2.15
CA ALA A 91 1.68 -9.08 2.31
C ALA A 91 3.16 -9.43 2.06
N ALA A 92 3.63 -10.56 2.60
CA ALA A 92 4.99 -11.05 2.37
C ALA A 92 5.24 -11.31 0.88
N ALA A 93 4.30 -11.97 0.19
CA ALA A 93 4.42 -12.28 -1.22
C ALA A 93 4.53 -11.03 -2.09
N GLU A 94 3.73 -9.99 -1.83
CA GLU A 94 3.81 -8.73 -2.58
C GLU A 94 5.13 -7.98 -2.34
N LEU A 95 5.63 -7.99 -1.10
CA LEU A 95 6.94 -7.39 -0.78
C LEU A 95 8.09 -8.13 -1.46
N ASP A 96 8.09 -9.45 -1.43
CA ASP A 96 9.13 -10.26 -2.05
C ASP A 96 9.17 -10.04 -3.57
N LEU A 97 8.00 -9.98 -4.21
CA LEU A 97 7.89 -9.63 -5.63
C LEU A 97 8.44 -8.23 -5.93
N ALA A 98 8.03 -7.23 -5.14
CA ALA A 98 8.46 -5.85 -5.35
C ALA A 98 9.97 -5.69 -5.17
N LEU A 99 10.52 -6.26 -4.09
CA LEU A 99 11.96 -6.21 -3.80
C LEU A 99 12.79 -6.95 -4.85
N ALA A 100 12.34 -8.11 -5.31
CA ALA A 100 13.03 -8.86 -6.36
C ALA A 100 13.05 -8.08 -7.68
N GLN A 101 11.96 -7.40 -8.03
CA GLN A 101 11.88 -6.59 -9.24
C GLN A 101 12.73 -5.31 -9.13
N CYS A 102 12.76 -4.63 -7.98
CA CYS A 102 13.69 -3.52 -7.73
C CYS A 102 15.15 -3.97 -7.86
N ALA A 103 15.50 -5.14 -7.32
CA ALA A 103 16.85 -5.72 -7.46
C ALA A 103 17.21 -6.03 -8.92
N LYS A 104 16.23 -6.47 -9.72
CA LYS A 104 16.41 -6.78 -11.14
C LYS A 104 16.55 -5.53 -12.02
N THR A 105 15.77 -4.49 -11.74
CA THR A 105 15.68 -3.27 -12.58
C THR A 105 16.62 -2.15 -12.16
N GLY A 106 17.08 -2.16 -10.91
CA GLY A 106 17.81 -1.05 -10.31
C GLY A 106 16.91 0.09 -9.82
N GLU A 107 15.58 -0.08 -9.83
CA GLU A 107 14.63 0.92 -9.31
C GLU A 107 14.76 1.05 -7.79
N GLY A 108 15.57 2.02 -7.35
CA GLY A 108 15.89 2.21 -5.93
C GLY A 108 14.99 3.16 -5.16
N TRP A 109 14.18 3.98 -5.85
CA TRP A 109 13.48 5.12 -5.24
C TRP A 109 12.42 4.70 -4.20
N CYS A 110 11.77 3.55 -4.37
CA CYS A 110 10.77 3.02 -3.44
C CYS A 110 11.34 2.02 -2.42
N LEU A 111 12.61 1.61 -2.54
CA LEU A 111 13.22 0.61 -1.65
C LEU A 111 13.11 0.97 -0.15
N PRO A 112 13.37 2.22 0.29
CA PRO A 112 13.26 2.56 1.71
C PRO A 112 11.85 2.31 2.25
N GLU A 113 10.82 2.61 1.46
CA GLU A 113 9.43 2.44 1.86
C GLU A 113 9.02 0.97 1.89
N LEU A 114 9.44 0.18 0.90
CA LEU A 114 9.23 -1.27 0.91
C LEU A 114 9.87 -1.93 2.15
N GLN A 115 11.05 -1.46 2.57
CA GLN A 115 11.72 -1.95 3.77
C GLN A 115 10.98 -1.55 5.05
N ARG A 116 10.42 -0.34 5.11
CA ARG A 116 9.60 0.11 6.24
C ARG A 116 8.38 -0.79 6.42
N ILE A 117 7.65 -1.07 5.34
CA ILE A 117 6.45 -1.93 5.35
C ILE A 117 6.82 -3.37 5.73
N ARG A 118 7.97 -3.87 5.26
CA ARG A 118 8.47 -5.19 5.64
C ARG A 118 8.76 -5.29 7.15
N ALA A 119 9.29 -4.22 7.75
CA ALA A 119 9.50 -4.18 9.20
C ALA A 119 8.16 -4.21 9.96
N GLU A 120 7.13 -3.50 9.48
CA GLU A 120 5.78 -3.53 10.07
C GLU A 120 5.15 -4.92 9.98
N LEU A 121 5.31 -5.61 8.85
CA LEU A 121 4.89 -6.99 8.69
C LEU A 121 5.54 -7.90 9.74
N TYR A 122 6.86 -7.79 9.96
CA TYR A 122 7.54 -8.60 10.97
C TYR A 122 7.07 -8.28 12.39
N ALA A 123 6.80 -7.01 12.71
CA ALA A 123 6.21 -6.63 13.99
C ALA A 123 4.83 -7.27 14.18
N ALA A 124 3.95 -7.17 13.18
CA ALA A 124 2.60 -7.74 13.22
C ALA A 124 2.59 -9.27 13.35
N VAL A 125 3.54 -9.98 12.72
CA VAL A 125 3.71 -11.43 12.90
C VAL A 125 4.21 -11.75 14.31
N GLY A 126 5.23 -11.02 14.80
CA GLY A 126 5.79 -11.24 16.13
C GLY A 126 4.78 -11.02 17.27
N GLU A 127 3.92 -10.00 17.16
CA GLU A 127 2.83 -9.76 18.12
C GLU A 127 1.81 -10.91 18.14
N ARG A 128 1.47 -11.48 16.97
CA ARG A 128 0.56 -12.63 16.87
C ARG A 128 1.14 -13.89 17.50
N ASP A 129 2.43 -14.14 17.28
CA ASP A 129 3.12 -15.29 17.87
C ASP A 129 3.29 -15.14 19.39
N ALA A 130 3.45 -13.91 19.88
CA ALA A 130 3.41 -13.62 21.32
C ALA A 130 2.02 -13.89 21.92
N GLY A 131 0.93 -13.53 21.23
CA GLY A 131 -0.45 -13.78 21.66
C GLY A 131 -0.88 -15.26 21.60
N LYS A 132 -0.23 -16.09 20.77
CA LYS A 132 -0.49 -17.54 20.69
C LYS A 132 0.27 -18.36 21.73
N ARG A 133 1.29 -17.81 22.38
CA ARG A 133 2.05 -18.52 23.40
C ARG A 133 1.15 -18.69 24.63
N PRO A 134 0.89 -19.92 25.12
CA PRO A 134 0.13 -20.09 26.33
C PRO A 134 0.86 -19.32 27.44
N ALA A 135 0.13 -18.49 28.19
CA ALA A 135 0.68 -17.82 29.36
C ALA A 135 1.28 -18.92 30.23
N ALA A 136 2.61 -18.97 30.32
CA ALA A 136 3.28 -19.97 31.12
C ALA A 136 2.73 -19.83 32.54
N ALA A 137 2.05 -20.86 33.02
CA ALA A 137 1.56 -20.93 34.38
C ALA A 137 2.77 -20.69 35.28
N SER A 138 2.79 -19.53 35.93
CA SER A 138 3.78 -19.20 36.93
C SER A 138 3.43 -20.04 38.15
N PHE A 139 4.32 -20.97 38.51
CA PHE A 139 4.25 -21.74 39.75
C PHE A 139 4.65 -20.87 40.95
#